data_AF-A0A0N4YMJ2-F1
#
_entry.id   AF-A0A0N4YMJ2-F1
#
_cell.length_a   1.000
_cell.length_b   1.000
_cell.length_c   1.000
_cell.angle_alpha   90.00
_cell.angle_beta   90.00
_cell.angle_gamma   90.00
#
_symmetry.space_group_name_H-M   'P 1'
#
loop_
_entity.id
_entity.type
_entity.pdbx_description
1 polymer ?
#
loop_
_entity_poly.entity_id
_entity_poly.type
_entity_poly.pdbx_seq_one_letter_code
_entity_poly.pdbx_strand_id
1 'polypeptide(L)' 'MGQLMRLDDNGSWQQQCFRFKNSATHSHDEKKKHMRLWWKADEDSRTVQFV' A
#
# COMPACT_ATOMS: atom_id res chain seq x y z
N MET A 1 12.65 2.32 -7.02
CA MET A 1 11.42 2.77 -6.34
C MET A 1 10.86 1.55 -5.60
N GLY A 2 9.57 1.44 -5.33
CA GLY A 2 9.01 0.19 -4.84
C GLY A 2 7.51 0.17 -5.06
N GLN A 3 6.85 -0.88 -4.60
CA GLN A 3 5.43 -1.08 -4.85
C GLN A 3 4.70 -1.57 -3.60
N LEU A 4 3.50 -1.01 -3.38
CA LEU A 4 2.55 -1.53 -2.42
C LEU A 4 1.99 -2.88 -2.92
N MET A 5 2.15 -3.90 -2.09
CA MET A 5 1.79 -5.29 -2.37
C MET A 5 0.52 -5.67 -1.63
N ARG A 6 -0.50 -6.11 -2.37
CA ARG A 6 -1.77 -6.57 -1.79
C ARG A 6 -1.63 -8.01 -1.30
N LEU A 7 -1.11 -8.16 -0.08
CA LEU A 7 -0.94 -9.45 0.62
C LEU A 7 -1.86 -9.53 1.85
N ASP A 8 -2.89 -8.68 1.94
CA ASP A 8 -3.84 -8.71 3.03
C ASP A 8 -5.03 -9.64 2.72
N ASP A 9 -5.34 -10.53 3.65
CA ASP A 9 -6.35 -11.60 3.46
C ASP A 9 -7.80 -11.09 3.32
N ASN A 10 -8.06 -9.82 3.62
CA ASN A 10 -9.42 -9.28 3.70
C ASN A 10 -9.65 -7.98 2.90
N GLY A 11 -8.75 -7.63 1.98
CA GLY A 11 -8.92 -6.47 1.08
C GLY A 11 -9.19 -5.14 1.80
N SER A 12 -8.57 -4.93 2.97
CA SER A 12 -8.78 -3.77 3.84
C SER A 12 -8.37 -2.45 3.18
N TRP A 13 -7.49 -2.53 2.19
CA TRP A 13 -7.05 -1.40 1.38
C TRP A 13 -6.99 -1.79 -0.10
N GLN A 14 -6.95 -0.75 -0.93
CA GLN A 14 -6.86 -0.85 -2.39
C GLN A 14 -5.95 0.24 -2.94
N GLN A 15 -5.43 0.02 -4.14
CA GLN A 15 -4.65 1.03 -4.85
C GLN A 15 -5.56 2.22 -5.17
N GLN A 16 -5.19 3.42 -4.75
CA GLN A 16 -5.91 4.63 -5.11
C GLN A 16 -5.64 4.99 -6.58
N CYS A 17 -4.43 4.73 -7.06
CA CYS A 17 -4.10 4.86 -8.48
C CYS A 17 -3.60 3.53 -9.07
N PHE A 18 -4.41 2.89 -9.92
CA PHE A 18 -4.05 1.63 -10.57
C PHE A 18 -2.83 1.72 -11.49
N ARG A 19 -2.57 2.89 -12.09
CA ARG A 19 -1.46 3.10 -13.04
C ARG A 19 -0.12 3.17 -12.33
N PHE A 20 -0.02 3.98 -11.29
CA PHE A 20 1.26 4.24 -10.60
C PHE A 20 1.51 3.30 -9.42
N LYS A 21 0.44 2.71 -8.85
CA LYS A 21 0.48 1.75 -7.73
C LYS A 21 1.32 2.22 -6.53
N ASN A 22 1.41 3.54 -6.35
CA ASN A 22 2.21 4.24 -5.36
C ASN A 22 1.37 4.81 -4.20
N SER A 23 0.06 4.54 -4.19
CA SER A 23 -0.88 5.07 -3.20
C SER A 23 -1.92 4.02 -2.84
N ALA A 24 -2.19 3.89 -1.54
CA ALA A 24 -3.24 3.03 -1.00
C ALA A 24 -4.34 3.88 -0.36
N THR A 25 -5.57 3.43 -0.50
CA THR A 25 -6.72 3.96 0.22
C THR A 25 -7.48 2.85 0.92
N HIS A 26 -8.20 3.21 1.97
CA HIS A 26 -9.08 2.29 2.68
C HIS A 26 -10.19 1.80 1.74
N SER A 27 -10.51 0.50 1.77
CA SER A 27 -11.49 -0.11 0.83
C SER A 27 -12.93 -0.10 1.32
N HIS A 28 -13.14 0.15 2.61
CA HIS A 28 -14.45 0.12 3.25
C HIS A 28 -14.72 1.42 4.01
N ASP A 29 -15.97 1.73 4.33
CA ASP A 29 -16.28 2.89 5.20
C ASP A 29 -16.28 2.53 6.70
N GLU A 30 -15.69 1.38 7.05
CA GLU A 30 -15.58 0.95 8.45
C GLU A 30 -14.39 1.60 9.16
N LYS A 31 -14.55 1.88 10.45
CA LYS A 31 -13.46 2.38 11.28
C LYS A 31 -12.49 1.25 11.63
N LYS A 32 -11.34 1.19 10.95
CA LYS A 32 -10.24 0.31 11.35
C LYS A 32 -9.28 1.04 12.28
N LYS A 33 -8.96 0.43 13.42
CA LYS A 33 -7.93 0.93 14.36
C LYS A 33 -6.51 0.72 13.83
N HIS A 34 -6.29 -0.32 13.05
CA HIS A 34 -4.99 -0.69 12.52
C HIS A 34 -5.14 -1.17 11.07
N MET A 35 -4.18 -0.80 10.23
CA MET A 35 -4.02 -1.35 8.89
C MET A 35 -2.62 -1.92 8.74
N ARG A 36 -2.52 -3.00 7.97
CA ARG A 36 -1.24 -3.60 7.58
C ARG A 36 -1.05 -3.42 6.09
N LEU A 37 0.10 -2.90 5.70
CA LEU A 37 0.50 -2.71 4.32
C LEU A 37 1.83 -3.41 4.10
N TRP A 38 2.02 -3.92 2.89
CA TRP A 38 3.26 -4.54 2.48
C TRP A 38 3.90 -3.69 1.40
N TRP A 39 5.19 -3.45 1.52
CA TRP A 39 5.98 -2.70 0.55
C TRP A 39 7.10 -3.59 0.03
N LYS A 40 7.15 -3.76 -1.29
CA LYS A 40 8.29 -4.39 -1.96
C LYS A 40 9.23 -3.28 -2.42
N ALA A 41 10.45 -3.29 -1.90
CA ALA A 41 11.49 -2.39 -2.38
C ALA A 41 12.07 -2.88 -3.72
N ASP A 42 12.38 -1.96 -4.63
CA ASP A 42 13.26 -2.24 -5.77
C ASP A 42 14.71 -2.14 -5.30
N GLU A 43 15.58 -2.98 -5.89
CA GLU A 43 17.01 -3.11 -5.53
C GLU A 43 17.78 -1.78 -5.54
N ASP A 44 17.40 -0.83 -6.39
CA ASP A 44 18.09 0.46 -6.54
C ASP A 44 17.69 1.54 -5.53
N SER A 45 16.78 1.25 -4.59
CA SER A 45 16.23 2.27 -3.69
C SER A 45 17.03 2.44 -2.42
N ARG A 46 17.83 3.51 -2.33
CA ARG A 46 18.63 3.83 -1.13
C ARG A 46 17.79 4.36 0.04
N THR A 47 16.68 5.05 -0.23
CA THR A 47 15.82 5.65 0.79
C THR A 47 14.38 5.72 0.26
N VAL A 48 13.40 5.50 1.14
CA VAL A 48 11.97 5.58 0.83
C VAL A 48 11.30 6.39 1.92
N GLN A 49 10.38 7.28 1.54
CA GLN A 49 9.55 8.07 2.46
C GLN A 49 8.08 7.69 2.25
N PHE A 50 7.38 7.42 3.35
CA PHE A 50 5.93 7.28 3.38
C PHE A 50 5.32 8.60 3.85
N VAL A 51 4.28 9.07 3.15
CA VAL A 51 3.59 10.34 3.41
C VAL A 51 2.11 10.06 3.64
#